data_AF-A0A0C1HVS7-F1
#
_entry.id   AF-A0A0C1HVS7-F1
#
_cell.length_a   1.000
_cell.length_b   1.000
_cell.length_c   1.000
_cell.angle_alpha   90.00
_cell.angle_beta   90.00
_cell.angle_gamma   90.00
#
_symmetry.space_group_name_H-M   'P 1'
#
loop_
_entity.id
_entity.type
_entity.pdbx_description
1 polymer ?
#
loop_
_entity_poly.entity_id
_entity_poly.type
_entity_poly.pdbx_seq_one_letter_code
_entity_poly.pdbx_strand_id
1 'polypeptide(L)'
;MIELQDCLGRMFTKAQLPAELQLYAQTLPAVKEEKGKLCCNRCGQAVDKERHQLPIGAYYCRSCLILGRVRSDEELYYFPQEEFPKADVLKWQGTLTEFQVKVSQRLVEAVAKRKDSLVHAVTGAGKTEMIYQVVAQVIDQGGAVCLASPRIDVYLELYRRLKIDFACDISLLHGESEAYFHSPLVIATTHQLLKFYRAFDLLIVDEVDAFPYVDNPMLYHAVHQAVKEQGTKIFLTATSTDELDKRVSKGELSRLSLPRRFHGNPLIVPQKVWLENFQKYLNQKKLVPKLEQFVKKQRKTGFPLLIFASEIKRGQEFAEVLQNNFPNEKVGFVASTTENRLDVVEKFRRKEITILISTTILERGVTFPCVDVFVVEANHRLFSRSALVQIAGRVGRSMERPTGELIFFHDGTTMAIEKAIKEIREMNQEAGL
;
A
#
# COMPACT_ATOMS: atom_id res chain seq x y z
N MET A 1 -12.11 1.23 -29.22
CA MET A 1 -13.53 1.52 -28.91
C MET A 1 -13.85 0.76 -27.63
N ILE A 2 -14.63 1.30 -26.69
CA ILE A 2 -14.96 0.54 -25.46
C ILE A 2 -15.99 -0.52 -25.87
N GLU A 3 -15.71 -1.79 -25.56
CA GLU A 3 -16.62 -2.90 -25.80
C GLU A 3 -17.54 -3.11 -24.58
N LEU A 4 -18.74 -3.67 -24.80
CA LEU A 4 -19.71 -3.91 -23.73
C LEU A 4 -19.14 -4.79 -22.61
N GLN A 5 -18.33 -5.79 -22.97
CA GLN A 5 -17.71 -6.70 -22.01
C GLN A 5 -16.78 -5.96 -21.04
N ASP A 6 -16.00 -4.98 -21.54
CA ASP A 6 -15.09 -4.16 -20.73
C ASP A 6 -15.80 -3.08 -19.89
N CYS A 7 -17.13 -2.97 -20.02
CA CYS A 7 -17.96 -2.14 -19.17
C CYS A 7 -18.42 -2.87 -17.90
N LEU A 8 -18.45 -4.21 -17.87
CA LEU A 8 -18.99 -5.00 -16.76
C LEU A 8 -18.28 -4.70 -15.43
N GLY A 9 -19.05 -4.51 -14.37
CA GLY A 9 -18.60 -4.10 -13.04
C GLY A 9 -18.16 -2.63 -12.92
N ARG A 10 -18.14 -1.86 -14.02
CA ARG A 10 -17.65 -0.48 -14.02
C ARG A 10 -18.78 0.55 -14.01
N MET A 11 -18.39 1.76 -13.60
CA MET A 11 -19.24 2.94 -13.52
C MET A 11 -18.63 4.09 -14.32
N PHE A 12 -19.49 4.82 -15.03
CA PHE A 12 -19.15 5.84 -16.02
C PHE A 12 -20.03 7.09 -15.85
N THR A 13 -19.50 8.23 -16.24
CA THR A 13 -20.33 9.41 -16.52
C THR A 13 -20.91 9.32 -17.93
N LYS A 14 -21.96 10.10 -18.21
CA LYS A 14 -22.58 10.16 -19.54
C LYS A 14 -21.57 10.40 -20.67
N ALA A 15 -20.60 11.30 -20.43
CA ALA A 15 -19.58 11.66 -21.42
C ALA A 15 -18.54 10.55 -21.70
N GLN A 16 -18.43 9.56 -20.81
CA GLN A 16 -17.47 8.46 -20.93
C GLN A 16 -18.03 7.26 -21.69
N LEU A 17 -19.34 7.23 -21.95
CA LEU A 17 -20.04 6.09 -22.50
C LEU A 17 -20.69 6.43 -23.86
N PRO A 18 -20.38 5.71 -24.95
CA PRO A 18 -21.07 5.86 -26.22
C PRO A 18 -22.59 5.68 -26.09
N ALA A 19 -23.38 6.38 -26.92
CA ALA A 19 -24.84 6.35 -26.84
C ALA A 19 -25.42 4.94 -26.99
N GLU A 20 -24.80 4.09 -27.80
CA GLU A 20 -25.21 2.69 -28.00
C GLU A 20 -25.09 1.86 -26.71
N LEU A 21 -24.03 2.07 -25.94
CA LEU A 21 -23.81 1.35 -24.68
C LEU A 21 -24.66 1.89 -23.53
N GLN A 22 -25.11 3.15 -23.59
CA GLN A 22 -26.03 3.73 -22.60
C GLN A 22 -27.35 2.96 -22.52
N LEU A 23 -27.79 2.33 -23.61
CA LEU A 23 -29.04 1.54 -23.66
C LEU A 23 -28.97 0.25 -22.83
N TYR A 24 -27.78 -0.28 -22.59
CA TYR A 24 -27.55 -1.51 -21.83
C TYR A 24 -27.14 -1.24 -20.37
N ALA A 25 -26.81 0.01 -20.05
CA ALA A 25 -26.37 0.41 -18.72
C ALA A 25 -27.55 0.56 -17.76
N GLN A 26 -27.32 0.23 -16.49
CA GLN A 26 -28.18 0.67 -15.40
C GLN A 26 -27.73 2.05 -14.92
N THR A 27 -28.64 2.79 -14.29
CA THR A 27 -28.36 4.15 -13.83
C THR A 27 -28.48 4.29 -12.32
N LEU A 28 -27.74 5.24 -11.76
CA LEU A 28 -27.86 5.70 -10.39
C LEU A 28 -27.67 7.22 -10.34
N PRO A 29 -28.37 7.95 -9.44
CA PRO A 29 -28.25 9.39 -9.35
C PRO A 29 -26.79 9.79 -9.20
N ALA A 30 -26.29 10.75 -9.95
CA ALA A 30 -24.88 11.13 -9.84
C ALA A 30 -24.54 11.79 -8.49
N VAL A 31 -25.51 12.51 -7.93
CA VAL A 31 -25.44 13.20 -6.64
C VAL A 31 -26.73 12.88 -5.87
N LYS A 32 -26.60 12.55 -4.59
CA LYS A 32 -27.73 12.31 -3.67
C LYS A 32 -27.72 13.32 -2.54
N GLU A 33 -28.88 13.59 -1.95
CA GLU A 33 -28.99 14.41 -0.74
C GLU A 33 -29.10 13.51 0.49
N GLU A 34 -28.15 13.62 1.42
CA GLU A 34 -28.15 12.91 2.69
C GLU A 34 -28.07 13.93 3.84
N LYS A 35 -29.07 13.91 4.74
CA LYS A 35 -29.14 14.80 5.91
C LYS A 35 -28.95 16.29 5.54
N GLY A 36 -29.54 16.72 4.42
CA GLY A 36 -29.48 18.10 3.91
C GLY A 36 -28.17 18.49 3.22
N LYS A 37 -27.25 17.54 3.01
CA LYS A 37 -25.99 17.75 2.29
C LYS A 37 -26.01 16.97 0.97
N LEU A 38 -25.56 17.60 -0.11
CA LEU A 38 -25.35 16.89 -1.37
C LEU A 38 -24.06 16.06 -1.29
N CYS A 39 -24.12 14.81 -1.72
CA CYS A 39 -23.00 13.86 -1.72
C CYS A 39 -22.89 13.21 -3.10
N CYS A 40 -21.68 13.13 -3.63
CA CYS A 40 -21.41 12.44 -4.89
C CYS A 40 -21.58 10.93 -4.71
N ASN A 41 -22.37 10.26 -5.57
CA ASN A 41 -22.57 8.82 -5.48
C ASN A 41 -21.37 7.98 -5.93
N ARG A 42 -20.40 8.58 -6.64
CA ARG A 42 -19.17 7.87 -7.06
C ARG A 42 -18.07 7.87 -6.01
N CYS A 43 -17.92 8.95 -5.25
CA CYS A 43 -16.78 9.11 -4.35
C CYS A 43 -17.17 9.42 -2.90
N GLY A 44 -18.47 9.54 -2.62
CA GLY A 44 -19.01 9.81 -1.29
C GLY A 44 -18.71 11.20 -0.74
N GLN A 45 -18.01 12.05 -1.49
CA GLN A 45 -17.63 13.38 -1.02
C GLN A 45 -18.79 14.37 -1.10
N ALA A 46 -18.84 15.27 -0.12
CA ALA A 46 -19.82 16.34 -0.09
C ALA A 46 -19.62 17.31 -1.28
N VAL A 47 -20.73 17.73 -1.86
CA VAL A 47 -20.80 18.73 -2.93
C VAL A 47 -21.25 20.05 -2.31
N ASP A 48 -20.34 21.00 -2.26
CA ASP A 48 -20.59 22.36 -1.77
C ASP A 48 -21.56 23.10 -2.71
N LYS A 49 -22.75 23.44 -2.20
CA LYS A 49 -23.81 24.13 -2.97
C LYS A 49 -23.39 25.55 -3.38
N GLU A 50 -22.54 26.22 -2.61
CA GLU A 50 -22.11 27.60 -2.90
C GLU A 50 -20.95 27.64 -3.90
N ARG A 51 -19.99 26.71 -3.77
CA ARG A 51 -18.76 26.72 -4.55
C ARG A 51 -18.77 25.84 -5.79
N HIS A 52 -19.64 24.83 -5.83
CA HIS A 52 -19.63 23.83 -6.89
C HIS A 52 -20.88 23.88 -7.77
N GLN A 53 -21.50 25.05 -7.92
CA GLN A 53 -22.59 25.26 -8.87
C GLN A 53 -22.06 25.67 -10.26
N LEU A 54 -22.64 25.11 -11.31
CA LEU A 54 -22.40 25.48 -12.70
C LEU A 54 -23.39 26.60 -13.12
N PRO A 55 -23.09 27.37 -14.18
CA PRO A 55 -24.00 28.43 -14.67
C PRO A 55 -25.42 27.96 -15.04
N ILE A 56 -25.56 26.67 -15.37
CA ILE A 56 -26.83 26.01 -15.68
C ILE A 56 -27.63 25.60 -14.43
N GLY A 57 -27.17 25.95 -13.23
CA GLY A 57 -27.81 25.65 -11.95
C GLY A 57 -27.47 24.27 -11.36
N ALA A 58 -26.87 23.36 -12.13
CA ALA A 58 -26.44 22.04 -11.66
C ALA A 58 -25.18 22.10 -10.78
N TYR A 59 -25.04 21.14 -9.87
CA TYR A 59 -23.87 21.02 -9.00
C TYR A 59 -22.90 19.96 -9.51
N TYR A 60 -21.60 20.11 -9.26
CA TYR A 60 -20.60 19.12 -9.68
C TYR A 60 -19.67 18.67 -8.54
N CYS A 61 -19.17 17.44 -8.63
CA CYS A 61 -18.20 16.94 -7.66
C CYS A 61 -16.76 17.29 -8.06
N ARG A 62 -16.11 18.16 -7.26
CA ARG A 62 -14.72 18.57 -7.48
C ARG A 62 -13.72 17.41 -7.35
N SER A 63 -13.92 16.51 -6.38
CA SER A 63 -13.03 15.35 -6.13
C SER A 63 -13.01 14.36 -7.29
N CYS A 64 -13.99 14.45 -8.18
CA CYS A 64 -14.22 13.54 -9.28
C CYS A 64 -13.70 14.06 -10.63
N LEU A 65 -13.20 15.30 -10.71
CA LEU A 65 -12.88 15.96 -11.99
C LEU A 65 -11.94 15.15 -12.89
N ILE A 66 -10.85 14.62 -12.33
CA ILE A 66 -9.83 13.86 -13.08
C ILE A 66 -10.41 12.54 -13.63
N LEU A 67 -11.39 11.95 -12.92
CA LEU A 67 -12.05 10.71 -13.31
C LEU A 67 -13.27 10.94 -14.22
N GLY A 68 -13.48 12.17 -14.70
CA GLY A 68 -14.68 12.59 -15.41
C GLY A 68 -15.65 13.31 -14.48
N ARG A 69 -16.10 14.50 -14.86
CA ARG A 69 -16.94 15.36 -14.02
C ARG A 69 -18.29 14.68 -13.76
N VAL A 70 -18.62 14.53 -12.48
CA VAL A 70 -19.93 14.05 -12.01
C VAL A 70 -20.80 15.27 -11.72
N ARG A 71 -22.04 15.29 -12.22
CA ARG A 71 -22.97 16.43 -12.11
C ARG A 71 -24.32 15.99 -11.58
N SER A 72 -25.00 16.84 -10.80
CA SER A 72 -26.28 16.53 -10.18
C SER A 72 -27.46 16.44 -11.14
N ASP A 73 -27.33 16.94 -12.36
CA ASP A 73 -28.36 16.89 -13.42
C ASP A 73 -28.14 15.76 -14.42
N GLU A 74 -27.15 14.90 -14.15
CA GLU A 74 -26.85 13.71 -14.94
C GLU A 74 -26.96 12.46 -14.07
N GLU A 75 -27.05 11.30 -14.71
CA GLU A 75 -26.96 10.00 -14.05
C GLU A 75 -25.53 9.44 -14.17
N LEU A 76 -25.17 8.56 -13.24
CA LEU A 76 -24.04 7.66 -13.38
C LEU A 76 -24.54 6.36 -14.01
N TYR A 77 -23.79 5.85 -14.98
CA TYR A 77 -24.11 4.64 -15.74
C TYR A 77 -23.21 3.52 -15.25
N TYR A 78 -23.77 2.36 -14.93
CA TYR A 78 -22.99 1.22 -14.50
C TYR A 78 -23.51 -0.07 -15.12
N PHE A 79 -22.64 -1.06 -15.18
CA PHE A 79 -22.95 -2.37 -15.72
C PHE A 79 -22.73 -3.39 -14.60
N PRO A 80 -23.75 -4.18 -14.23
CA PRO A 80 -23.57 -5.26 -13.28
C PRO A 80 -22.44 -6.20 -13.71
N GLN A 81 -21.71 -6.75 -12.75
CA GLN A 81 -20.71 -7.77 -13.04
C GLN A 81 -21.38 -9.10 -13.36
N GLU A 82 -20.82 -9.83 -14.32
CA GLU A 82 -21.23 -11.19 -14.67
C GLU A 82 -20.32 -12.24 -14.02
N GLU A 83 -20.82 -13.47 -13.91
CA GLU A 83 -20.00 -14.59 -13.43
C GLU A 83 -18.97 -14.99 -14.50
N PHE A 84 -17.76 -15.29 -14.06
CA PHE A 84 -16.71 -15.82 -14.90
C PHE A 84 -16.84 -17.34 -15.04
N PRO A 85 -16.33 -17.93 -16.14
CA PRO A 85 -16.22 -19.38 -16.25
C PRO A 85 -15.41 -19.96 -15.08
N LYS A 86 -15.96 -21.01 -14.46
CA LYS A 86 -15.27 -21.76 -13.40
C LYS A 86 -14.03 -22.46 -13.97
N ALA A 87 -12.89 -22.25 -13.35
CA ALA A 87 -11.61 -22.85 -13.73
C ALA A 87 -10.76 -23.05 -12.48
N ASP A 88 -9.83 -24.01 -12.50
CA ASP A 88 -8.80 -24.10 -11.45
C ASP A 88 -7.66 -23.15 -11.81
N VAL A 89 -7.59 -22.02 -11.10
CA VAL A 89 -6.66 -20.95 -11.48
C VAL A 89 -5.34 -20.96 -10.71
N LEU A 90 -5.18 -21.73 -9.64
CA LEU A 90 -3.99 -21.62 -8.80
C LEU A 90 -2.84 -22.50 -9.30
N LYS A 91 -1.75 -21.90 -9.78
CA LYS A 91 -0.54 -22.63 -10.23
C LYS A 91 0.53 -22.77 -9.15
N TRP A 92 0.49 -21.92 -8.11
CA TRP A 92 1.54 -21.84 -7.10
C TRP A 92 1.74 -23.17 -6.36
N GLN A 93 2.97 -23.70 -6.41
CA GLN A 93 3.38 -24.98 -5.79
C GLN A 93 4.19 -24.81 -4.50
N GLY A 94 4.24 -23.59 -3.95
CA GLY A 94 4.99 -23.35 -2.72
C GLY A 94 4.30 -23.94 -1.48
N THR A 95 5.00 -23.91 -0.35
CA THR A 95 4.47 -24.39 0.93
C THR A 95 4.32 -23.22 1.90
N LEU A 96 3.14 -23.08 2.47
CA LEU A 96 2.87 -22.11 3.53
C LEU A 96 3.43 -22.62 4.86
N THR A 97 3.93 -21.70 5.69
CA THR A 97 4.25 -21.99 7.09
C THR A 97 2.97 -22.32 7.88
N GLU A 98 3.09 -23.02 9.01
CA GLU A 98 1.93 -23.39 9.84
C GLU A 98 1.06 -22.17 10.24
N PHE A 99 1.68 -21.04 10.54
CA PHE A 99 0.95 -19.81 10.87
C PHE A 99 0.22 -19.22 9.66
N GLN A 100 0.86 -19.24 8.48
CA GLN A 100 0.22 -18.81 7.24
C GLN A 100 -0.94 -19.73 6.85
N VAL A 101 -0.81 -21.05 7.03
CA VAL A 101 -1.91 -22.01 6.79
C VAL A 101 -3.11 -21.69 7.68
N LYS A 102 -2.90 -21.47 8.98
CA LYS A 102 -3.96 -21.10 9.92
C LYS A 102 -4.67 -19.81 9.51
N VAL A 103 -3.93 -18.79 9.08
CA VAL A 103 -4.51 -17.53 8.60
C VAL A 103 -5.27 -17.75 7.28
N SER A 104 -4.67 -18.46 6.32
CA SER A 104 -5.27 -18.75 5.02
C SER A 104 -6.60 -19.50 5.15
N GLN A 105 -6.65 -20.55 5.99
CA GLN A 105 -7.89 -21.28 6.29
C GLN A 105 -8.96 -20.38 6.93
N ARG A 106 -8.57 -19.52 7.89
CA ARG A 106 -9.51 -18.57 8.49
C ARG A 106 -10.03 -17.53 7.50
N LEU A 107 -9.22 -17.11 6.52
CA LEU A 107 -9.67 -16.21 5.46
C LEU A 107 -10.69 -16.89 4.54
N VAL A 108 -10.44 -18.15 4.16
CA VAL A 108 -11.38 -18.98 3.42
C VAL A 108 -12.72 -19.09 4.16
N GLU A 109 -12.68 -19.43 5.46
CA GLU A 109 -13.89 -19.49 6.29
C GLU A 109 -14.60 -18.15 6.41
N ALA A 110 -13.85 -17.05 6.55
CA ALA A 110 -14.40 -15.71 6.68
C ALA A 110 -15.15 -15.29 5.40
N VAL A 111 -14.58 -15.58 4.22
CA VAL A 111 -15.25 -15.32 2.93
C VAL A 111 -16.51 -16.18 2.78
N ALA A 112 -16.45 -17.47 3.14
CA ALA A 112 -17.64 -18.33 3.13
C ALA A 112 -18.77 -17.82 4.05
N LYS A 113 -18.39 -17.22 5.20
CA LYS A 113 -19.32 -16.60 6.16
C LYS A 113 -19.65 -15.13 5.85
N ARG A 114 -19.12 -14.57 4.76
CA ARG A 114 -19.27 -13.16 4.35
C ARG A 114 -18.86 -12.16 5.46
N LYS A 115 -17.76 -12.47 6.15
CA LYS A 115 -17.25 -11.67 7.26
C LYS A 115 -15.95 -10.96 6.88
N ASP A 116 -15.98 -9.63 6.94
CA ASP A 116 -14.79 -8.82 6.69
C ASP A 116 -13.68 -9.13 7.71
N SER A 117 -12.43 -9.11 7.24
CA SER A 117 -11.27 -9.50 8.03
C SER A 117 -10.13 -8.48 7.95
N LEU A 118 -9.39 -8.34 9.05
CA LEU A 118 -8.14 -7.58 9.13
C LEU A 118 -7.00 -8.54 9.42
N VAL A 119 -6.05 -8.67 8.50
CA VAL A 119 -4.82 -9.41 8.75
C VAL A 119 -3.72 -8.44 9.15
N HIS A 120 -3.29 -8.56 10.40
CA HIS A 120 -2.15 -7.87 10.94
C HIS A 120 -0.92 -8.78 10.84
N ALA A 121 -0.06 -8.52 9.87
CA ALA A 121 1.05 -9.40 9.53
C ALA A 121 2.36 -8.63 9.46
N VAL A 122 3.39 -9.10 10.16
CA VAL A 122 4.68 -8.43 10.19
C VAL A 122 5.32 -8.32 8.81
N THR A 123 6.18 -7.33 8.64
CA THR A 123 6.97 -7.17 7.42
C THR A 123 7.78 -8.44 7.14
N GLY A 124 7.70 -8.94 5.89
CA GLY A 124 8.34 -10.21 5.55
C GLY A 124 7.63 -11.45 6.11
N ALA A 125 6.33 -11.39 6.43
CA ALA A 125 5.55 -12.57 6.81
C ALA A 125 5.02 -13.41 5.62
N GLY A 126 5.22 -12.97 4.37
CA GLY A 126 4.63 -13.62 3.19
C GLY A 126 3.11 -13.41 3.13
N LYS A 127 2.68 -12.14 3.20
CA LYS A 127 1.27 -11.73 3.16
C LYS A 127 0.57 -12.10 1.84
N THR A 128 1.33 -12.23 0.76
CA THR A 128 0.76 -12.45 -0.57
C THR A 128 0.39 -13.91 -0.76
N GLU A 129 1.25 -14.83 -0.36
CA GLU A 129 1.03 -16.26 -0.55
C GLU A 129 -0.13 -16.77 0.33
N MET A 130 -0.36 -16.18 1.52
CA MET A 130 -1.45 -16.58 2.41
C MET A 130 -2.85 -16.30 1.84
N ILE A 131 -2.99 -15.34 0.92
CA ILE A 131 -4.28 -14.99 0.29
C ILE A 131 -4.57 -15.79 -0.98
N TYR A 132 -3.61 -16.57 -1.50
CA TYR A 132 -3.78 -17.27 -2.77
C TYR A 132 -4.95 -18.25 -2.77
N GLN A 133 -5.10 -19.02 -1.70
CA GLN A 133 -6.20 -19.99 -1.57
C GLN A 133 -7.57 -19.31 -1.59
N VAL A 134 -7.73 -18.19 -0.88
CA VAL A 134 -9.01 -17.47 -0.86
C VAL A 134 -9.31 -16.74 -2.17
N VAL A 135 -8.27 -16.25 -2.87
CA VAL A 135 -8.41 -15.66 -4.20
C VAL A 135 -8.84 -16.72 -5.21
N ALA A 136 -8.13 -17.86 -5.24
CA ALA A 136 -8.42 -18.98 -6.13
C ALA A 136 -9.85 -19.50 -5.90
N GLN A 137 -10.22 -19.79 -4.66
CA GLN A 137 -11.57 -20.28 -4.33
C GLN A 137 -12.70 -19.39 -4.87
N VAL A 138 -12.55 -18.07 -4.81
CA VAL A 138 -13.57 -17.15 -5.32
C VAL A 138 -13.63 -17.18 -6.84
N ILE A 139 -12.47 -17.18 -7.52
CA ILE A 139 -12.38 -17.23 -8.99
C ILE A 139 -12.88 -18.58 -9.52
N ASP A 140 -12.51 -19.69 -8.87
CA ASP A 140 -12.93 -21.04 -9.25
C ASP A 140 -14.45 -21.24 -9.15
N GLN A 141 -15.12 -20.40 -8.35
CA GLN A 141 -16.59 -20.37 -8.22
C GLN A 141 -17.26 -19.41 -9.23
N GLY A 142 -16.49 -18.73 -10.08
CA GLY A 142 -16.95 -17.75 -11.06
C GLY A 142 -17.01 -16.31 -10.54
N GLY A 143 -16.49 -16.06 -9.34
CA GLY A 143 -16.48 -14.73 -8.71
C GLY A 143 -15.37 -13.82 -9.22
N ALA A 144 -15.55 -12.52 -9.00
CA ALA A 144 -14.59 -11.48 -9.34
C ALA A 144 -13.79 -11.04 -8.11
N VAL A 145 -12.47 -10.95 -8.24
CA VAL A 145 -11.55 -10.57 -7.16
C VAL A 145 -10.77 -9.31 -7.51
N CYS A 146 -10.63 -8.39 -6.55
CA CYS A 146 -9.72 -7.25 -6.68
C CYS A 146 -8.67 -7.23 -5.56
N LEU A 147 -7.40 -7.06 -5.94
CA LEU A 147 -6.33 -6.67 -5.03
C LEU A 147 -5.99 -5.19 -5.25
N ALA A 148 -6.16 -4.39 -4.21
CA ALA A 148 -5.90 -2.96 -4.23
C ALA A 148 -4.74 -2.56 -3.31
N SER A 149 -3.92 -1.61 -3.74
CA SER A 149 -2.89 -1.00 -2.88
C SER A 149 -2.77 0.51 -3.12
N PRO A 150 -2.50 1.34 -2.09
CA PRO A 150 -2.25 2.76 -2.29
C PRO A 150 -0.89 3.06 -2.94
N ARG A 151 0.06 2.12 -2.94
CA ARG A 151 1.44 2.34 -3.41
C ARG A 151 1.67 1.68 -4.76
N ILE A 152 2.28 2.44 -5.68
CA ILE A 152 2.52 1.98 -7.05
C ILE A 152 3.46 0.78 -7.10
N ASP A 153 4.57 0.86 -6.38
CA ASP A 153 5.60 -0.17 -6.42
C ASP A 153 5.09 -1.52 -5.86
N VAL A 154 4.18 -1.49 -4.87
CA VAL A 154 3.56 -2.70 -4.29
C VAL A 154 2.74 -3.45 -5.34
N TYR A 155 1.80 -2.80 -6.02
CA TYR A 155 0.94 -3.54 -6.93
C TYR A 155 1.69 -3.97 -8.21
N LEU A 156 2.73 -3.24 -8.65
CA LEU A 156 3.62 -3.68 -9.75
C LEU A 156 4.41 -4.94 -9.38
N GLU A 157 4.77 -5.09 -8.09
CA GLU A 157 5.35 -6.33 -7.57
C GLU A 157 4.31 -7.45 -7.50
N LEU A 158 3.09 -7.15 -6.99
CA LEU A 158 1.99 -8.12 -6.92
C LEU A 158 1.59 -8.65 -8.30
N TYR A 159 1.46 -7.77 -9.30
CA TYR A 159 1.11 -8.16 -10.67
C TYR A 159 2.10 -9.14 -11.27
N ARG A 160 3.41 -8.87 -11.11
CA ARG A 160 4.47 -9.76 -11.60
C ARG A 160 4.40 -11.15 -10.97
N ARG A 161 4.12 -11.23 -9.66
CA ARG A 161 3.98 -12.51 -8.95
C ARG A 161 2.71 -13.26 -9.36
N LEU A 162 1.56 -12.60 -9.29
CA LEU A 162 0.26 -13.21 -9.58
C LEU A 162 0.15 -13.70 -11.02
N LYS A 163 0.79 -13.04 -11.98
CA LYS A 163 0.84 -13.51 -13.38
C LYS A 163 1.55 -14.86 -13.54
N ILE A 164 2.49 -15.18 -12.65
CA ILE A 164 3.19 -16.48 -12.63
C ILE A 164 2.31 -17.51 -11.90
N ASP A 165 1.74 -17.09 -10.76
CA ASP A 165 1.09 -17.98 -9.80
C ASP A 165 -0.38 -18.30 -10.14
N PHE A 166 -1.00 -17.59 -11.08
CA PHE A 166 -2.39 -17.79 -11.49
C PHE A 166 -2.55 -18.10 -13.00
N ALA A 167 -3.58 -18.89 -13.32
CA ALA A 167 -3.97 -19.35 -14.66
C ALA A 167 -5.16 -18.58 -15.24
N CYS A 168 -5.30 -17.30 -14.91
CA CYS A 168 -6.38 -16.45 -15.40
C CYS A 168 -5.85 -15.12 -15.90
N ASP A 169 -6.67 -14.42 -16.68
CA ASP A 169 -6.34 -13.07 -17.11
C ASP A 169 -6.39 -12.09 -15.93
N ILE A 170 -5.44 -11.17 -15.91
CA ILE A 170 -5.26 -10.20 -14.82
C ILE A 170 -5.21 -8.78 -15.38
N SER A 171 -6.21 -7.97 -15.06
CA SER A 171 -6.22 -6.55 -15.42
C SER A 171 -5.45 -5.71 -14.40
N LEU A 172 -4.56 -4.85 -14.90
CA LEU A 172 -3.69 -3.99 -14.09
C LEU A 172 -4.10 -2.53 -14.25
N LEU A 173 -4.55 -1.88 -13.17
CA LEU A 173 -5.11 -0.52 -13.24
C LEU A 173 -4.35 0.50 -12.39
N HIS A 174 -3.76 1.49 -13.06
CA HIS A 174 -3.17 2.68 -12.46
C HIS A 174 -3.33 3.92 -13.35
N GLY A 175 -2.77 5.05 -12.94
CA GLY A 175 -2.93 6.32 -13.67
C GLY A 175 -2.42 6.33 -15.11
N GLU A 176 -1.51 5.41 -15.44
CA GLU A 176 -0.80 5.32 -16.73
C GLU A 176 -0.93 3.91 -17.35
N SER A 177 -1.79 3.05 -16.80
CA SER A 177 -1.93 1.68 -17.30
C SER A 177 -2.72 1.67 -18.62
N GLU A 178 -2.67 0.53 -19.29
CA GLU A 178 -3.64 0.20 -20.32
C GLU A 178 -5.09 0.25 -19.79
N ALA A 179 -6.02 0.33 -20.73
CA ALA A 179 -7.44 0.33 -20.41
C ALA A 179 -7.82 -0.99 -19.72
N TYR A 180 -8.82 -0.91 -18.83
CA TYR A 180 -9.41 -2.09 -18.24
C TYR A 180 -9.98 -3.00 -19.33
N PHE A 181 -9.64 -4.28 -19.22
CA PHE A 181 -10.34 -5.37 -19.88
C PHE A 181 -11.00 -6.30 -18.86
N HIS A 182 -12.11 -6.92 -19.26
CA HIS A 182 -12.89 -7.82 -18.40
C HIS A 182 -12.07 -9.04 -17.97
N SER A 183 -11.92 -9.22 -16.65
CA SER A 183 -11.08 -10.28 -16.08
C SER A 183 -11.53 -10.66 -14.66
N PRO A 184 -11.35 -11.94 -14.26
CA PRO A 184 -11.74 -12.41 -12.93
C PRO A 184 -10.86 -11.85 -11.82
N LEU A 185 -9.62 -11.44 -12.15
CA LEU A 185 -8.66 -10.90 -11.20
C LEU A 185 -8.20 -9.50 -11.61
N VAL A 186 -8.46 -8.51 -10.76
CA VAL A 186 -8.08 -7.12 -11.00
C VAL A 186 -7.06 -6.66 -9.95
N ILE A 187 -5.94 -6.10 -10.40
CA ILE A 187 -4.94 -5.47 -9.54
C ILE A 187 -4.98 -3.97 -9.79
N ALA A 188 -5.23 -3.19 -8.74
CA ALA A 188 -5.52 -1.77 -8.91
C ALA A 188 -4.87 -0.88 -7.83
N THR A 189 -4.63 0.39 -8.17
CA THR A 189 -4.50 1.41 -7.12
C THR A 189 -5.84 1.65 -6.43
N THR A 190 -5.84 1.97 -5.14
CA THR A 190 -7.07 2.23 -4.36
C THR A 190 -7.97 3.30 -4.99
N HIS A 191 -7.42 4.31 -5.67
CA HIS A 191 -8.19 5.33 -6.38
C HIS A 191 -8.96 4.79 -7.59
N GLN A 192 -8.49 3.73 -8.25
CA GLN A 192 -9.16 3.17 -9.42
C GLN A 192 -10.45 2.44 -9.04
N LEU A 193 -10.60 2.05 -7.77
CA LEU A 193 -11.85 1.50 -7.23
C LEU A 193 -13.04 2.48 -7.36
N LEU A 194 -12.77 3.79 -7.52
CA LEU A 194 -13.81 4.78 -7.83
C LEU A 194 -14.50 4.56 -9.19
N LYS A 195 -13.91 3.73 -10.07
CA LYS A 195 -14.47 3.38 -11.37
C LYS A 195 -15.30 2.10 -11.34
N PHE A 196 -15.39 1.43 -10.19
CA PHE A 196 -16.12 0.16 -10.03
C PHE A 196 -17.33 0.35 -9.13
N TYR A 197 -18.40 -0.39 -9.41
CA TYR A 197 -19.61 -0.39 -8.60
C TYR A 197 -20.16 -1.81 -8.51
N ARG A 198 -20.22 -2.35 -7.29
CA ARG A 198 -20.67 -3.72 -6.98
C ARG A 198 -20.06 -4.78 -7.90
N ALA A 199 -18.76 -4.65 -8.14
CA ALA A 199 -18.03 -5.45 -9.12
C ALA A 199 -17.46 -6.73 -8.51
N PHE A 200 -16.97 -6.66 -7.28
CA PHE A 200 -16.13 -7.73 -6.72
C PHE A 200 -16.84 -8.53 -5.62
N ASP A 201 -16.69 -9.85 -5.68
CA ASP A 201 -17.10 -10.79 -4.64
C ASP A 201 -16.08 -10.80 -3.49
N LEU A 202 -14.81 -10.52 -3.80
CA LEU A 202 -13.74 -10.36 -2.83
C LEU A 202 -12.86 -9.15 -3.19
N LEU A 203 -12.64 -8.27 -2.22
CA LEU A 203 -11.70 -7.16 -2.36
C LEU A 203 -10.68 -7.18 -1.23
N ILE A 204 -9.41 -7.30 -1.60
CA ILE A 204 -8.28 -7.33 -0.70
C ILE A 204 -7.54 -5.99 -0.82
N VAL A 205 -7.42 -5.23 0.26
CA VAL A 205 -6.64 -3.99 0.29
C VAL A 205 -5.35 -4.23 1.07
N ASP A 206 -4.20 -4.11 0.41
CA ASP A 206 -2.89 -4.19 1.05
C ASP A 206 -2.34 -2.80 1.39
N GLU A 207 -1.53 -2.73 2.45
CA GLU A 207 -0.93 -1.51 2.97
C GLU A 207 -1.98 -0.44 3.35
N VAL A 208 -3.06 -0.85 4.04
CA VAL A 208 -4.17 0.04 4.47
C VAL A 208 -3.76 1.11 5.48
N ASP A 209 -2.57 0.98 6.04
CA ASP A 209 -1.92 1.92 6.94
C ASP A 209 -1.06 2.97 6.18
N ALA A 210 -0.96 2.86 4.84
CA ALA A 210 -0.22 3.82 4.03
C ALA A 210 -1.07 4.99 3.54
N PHE A 211 -0.45 6.17 3.47
CA PHE A 211 -0.96 7.29 2.68
C PHE A 211 -0.97 6.93 1.18
N PRO A 212 -1.99 7.36 0.40
CA PRO A 212 -3.12 8.23 0.76
C PRO A 212 -4.38 7.51 1.26
N TYR A 213 -4.33 6.21 1.53
CA TYR A 213 -5.50 5.42 1.93
C TYR A 213 -5.90 5.65 3.38
N VAL A 214 -4.91 5.65 4.29
CA VAL A 214 -5.14 5.92 5.71
C VAL A 214 -5.85 7.27 5.89
N ASP A 215 -6.88 7.27 6.73
CA ASP A 215 -7.70 8.45 7.07
C ASP A 215 -8.35 9.16 5.86
N ASN A 216 -8.64 8.42 4.78
CA ASN A 216 -9.26 8.97 3.58
C ASN A 216 -10.67 8.41 3.34
N PRO A 217 -11.73 9.17 3.74
CA PRO A 217 -13.12 8.73 3.58
C PRO A 217 -13.50 8.41 2.13
N MET A 218 -12.92 9.12 1.15
CA MET A 218 -13.18 8.86 -0.27
C MET A 218 -12.73 7.46 -0.68
N LEU A 219 -11.57 7.01 -0.19
CA LEU A 219 -11.02 5.70 -0.54
C LEU A 219 -11.68 4.56 0.27
N TYR A 220 -12.08 4.81 1.51
CA TYR A 220 -12.96 3.88 2.23
C TYR A 220 -14.29 3.69 1.50
N HIS A 221 -14.89 4.78 1.01
CA HIS A 221 -16.09 4.72 0.18
C HIS A 221 -15.85 3.95 -1.13
N ALA A 222 -14.73 4.21 -1.82
CA ALA A 222 -14.36 3.51 -3.06
C ALA A 222 -14.25 1.99 -2.86
N VAL A 223 -13.63 1.56 -1.76
CA VAL A 223 -13.55 0.14 -1.39
C VAL A 223 -14.94 -0.43 -1.11
N HIS A 224 -15.77 0.28 -0.34
CA HIS A 224 -17.10 -0.21 0.00
C HIS A 224 -18.00 -0.35 -1.23
N GLN A 225 -18.05 0.66 -2.11
CA GLN A 225 -18.93 0.64 -3.28
C GLN A 225 -18.50 -0.38 -4.34
N ALA A 226 -17.21 -0.69 -4.45
CA ALA A 226 -16.69 -1.58 -5.47
C ALA A 226 -17.03 -3.06 -5.18
N VAL A 227 -17.37 -3.39 -3.94
CA VAL A 227 -17.72 -4.74 -3.50
C VAL A 227 -19.23 -4.96 -3.64
N LYS A 228 -19.61 -6.16 -4.08
CA LYS A 228 -21.02 -6.60 -4.12
C LYS A 228 -21.62 -6.60 -2.71
N GLU A 229 -22.94 -6.51 -2.59
CA GLU A 229 -23.61 -6.52 -1.26
C GLU A 229 -23.29 -7.79 -0.44
N GLN A 230 -23.07 -8.91 -1.11
CA GLN A 230 -22.71 -10.20 -0.49
C GLN A 230 -21.20 -10.50 -0.57
N GLY A 231 -20.41 -9.54 -1.04
CA GLY A 231 -18.97 -9.68 -1.16
C GLY A 231 -18.24 -9.41 0.16
N THR A 232 -16.99 -9.86 0.25
CA THR A 232 -16.16 -9.77 1.46
C THR A 232 -14.96 -8.85 1.25
N LYS A 233 -14.55 -8.14 2.30
CA LYS A 233 -13.34 -7.30 2.31
C LYS A 233 -12.28 -7.89 3.22
N ILE A 234 -11.04 -7.95 2.72
CA ILE A 234 -9.87 -8.33 3.51
C ILE A 234 -8.91 -7.14 3.53
N PHE A 235 -8.53 -6.67 4.71
CA PHE A 235 -7.54 -5.60 4.88
C PHE A 235 -6.21 -6.21 5.35
N LEU A 236 -5.12 -5.93 4.67
CA LEU A 236 -3.78 -6.39 5.01
C LEU A 236 -2.93 -5.21 5.47
N THR A 237 -2.31 -5.34 6.64
CA THR A 237 -1.44 -4.29 7.19
C THR A 237 -0.31 -4.89 8.01
N ALA A 238 0.83 -4.20 8.05
CA ALA A 238 1.90 -4.53 8.99
C ALA A 238 1.83 -3.74 10.29
N THR A 239 0.91 -2.77 10.40
CA THR A 239 0.76 -1.93 11.58
C THR A 239 -0.72 -1.66 11.90
N SER A 240 -1.05 -1.38 13.15
CA SER A 240 -2.41 -1.01 13.52
C SER A 240 -2.68 0.49 13.29
N THR A 241 -3.90 0.83 12.86
CA THR A 241 -4.40 2.22 12.81
C THR A 241 -5.58 2.37 13.76
N ASP A 242 -5.78 3.57 14.32
CA ASP A 242 -6.85 3.81 15.29
C ASP A 242 -8.24 3.51 14.71
N GLU A 243 -8.44 3.79 13.41
CA GLU A 243 -9.68 3.48 12.68
C GLU A 243 -9.92 1.96 12.60
N LEU A 244 -8.91 1.19 12.19
CA LEU A 244 -9.02 -0.27 12.05
C LEU A 244 -9.19 -0.95 13.42
N ASP A 245 -8.46 -0.50 14.43
CA ASP A 245 -8.57 -1.00 15.81
C ASP A 245 -9.98 -0.75 16.38
N LYS A 246 -10.59 0.41 16.08
CA LYS A 246 -12.00 0.70 16.43
C LYS A 246 -12.98 -0.22 15.73
N ARG A 247 -12.76 -0.55 14.45
CA ARG A 247 -13.66 -1.45 13.70
C ARG A 247 -13.55 -2.89 14.19
N VAL A 248 -12.36 -3.33 14.58
CA VAL A 248 -12.14 -4.62 15.25
C VAL A 248 -12.86 -4.66 16.60
N SER A 249 -12.71 -3.62 17.43
CA SER A 249 -13.34 -3.60 18.76
C SER A 249 -14.87 -3.54 18.72
N LYS A 250 -15.45 -2.95 17.68
CA LYS A 250 -16.90 -2.98 17.39
C LYS A 250 -17.40 -4.33 16.84
N GLY A 251 -16.50 -5.26 16.51
CA GLY A 251 -16.86 -6.54 15.90
C GLY A 251 -17.16 -6.49 14.39
N GLU A 252 -16.95 -5.34 13.74
CA GLU A 252 -17.13 -5.18 12.29
C GLU A 252 -16.06 -5.93 11.49
N LEU A 253 -14.84 -6.07 12.05
CA LEU A 253 -13.71 -6.76 11.43
C LEU A 253 -13.23 -7.90 12.32
N SER A 254 -12.99 -9.07 11.71
CA SER A 254 -12.30 -10.18 12.38
C SER A 254 -10.78 -10.00 12.29
N ARG A 255 -10.10 -9.77 13.42
CA ARG A 255 -8.64 -9.64 13.44
C ARG A 255 -7.95 -11.00 13.38
N LEU A 256 -7.04 -11.16 12.43
CA LEU A 256 -6.13 -12.29 12.28
C LEU A 256 -4.70 -11.79 12.44
N SER A 257 -3.91 -12.42 13.29
CA SER A 257 -2.53 -12.00 13.56
C SER A 257 -1.53 -12.99 12.94
N LEU A 258 -0.51 -12.45 12.29
CA LEU A 258 0.65 -13.17 11.77
C LEU A 258 1.92 -12.48 12.28
N PRO A 259 2.28 -12.68 13.56
CA PRO A 259 3.33 -11.93 14.24
C PRO A 259 4.75 -12.36 13.83
N ARG A 260 4.88 -13.46 13.07
CA ARG A 260 6.17 -14.11 12.77
C ARG A 260 6.54 -13.98 11.30
N ARG A 261 7.82 -13.72 11.02
CA ARG A 261 8.38 -13.75 9.66
C ARG A 261 8.38 -15.17 9.09
N PHE A 262 8.39 -15.31 7.76
CA PHE A 262 8.38 -16.63 7.11
C PHE A 262 9.57 -17.51 7.54
N HIS A 263 10.73 -16.91 7.82
CA HIS A 263 11.94 -17.59 8.29
C HIS A 263 12.03 -17.70 9.83
N GLY A 264 10.99 -17.26 10.56
CA GLY A 264 10.83 -17.50 11.98
C GLY A 264 11.69 -16.69 12.96
N ASN A 265 12.54 -15.78 12.49
CA ASN A 265 13.40 -14.93 13.34
C ASN A 265 12.67 -13.64 13.78
N PRO A 266 13.07 -13.02 14.91
CA PRO A 266 12.42 -11.82 15.43
C PRO A 266 12.66 -10.61 14.53
N LEU A 267 11.77 -9.63 14.62
CA LEU A 267 11.99 -8.29 14.11
C LEU A 267 13.14 -7.62 14.87
N ILE A 268 13.99 -6.91 14.13
CA ILE A 268 15.08 -6.13 14.73
C ILE A 268 14.48 -4.93 15.47
N VAL A 269 14.73 -4.85 16.78
CA VAL A 269 14.35 -3.71 17.59
C VAL A 269 15.37 -2.58 17.33
N PRO A 270 14.94 -1.37 16.93
CA PRO A 270 15.86 -0.28 16.59
C PRO A 270 16.64 0.21 17.81
N GLN A 271 17.92 0.50 17.62
CA GLN A 271 18.72 1.20 18.61
C GLN A 271 18.47 2.72 18.48
N LYS A 272 18.05 3.35 19.58
CA LYS A 272 17.96 4.81 19.68
C LYS A 272 19.35 5.40 19.91
N VAL A 273 19.75 6.35 19.07
CA VAL A 273 21.04 7.04 19.19
C VAL A 273 20.83 8.54 19.16
N TRP A 274 21.24 9.20 20.23
CA TRP A 274 21.24 10.66 20.30
C TRP A 274 22.19 11.28 19.26
N LEU A 275 21.68 12.17 18.41
CA LEU A 275 22.41 12.87 17.36
C LEU A 275 21.89 14.31 17.21
N GLU A 276 22.54 15.23 17.91
CA GLU A 276 22.25 16.67 17.80
C GLU A 276 22.91 17.33 16.60
N ASN A 277 22.42 18.53 16.28
CA ASN A 277 23.06 19.46 15.33
C ASN A 277 23.18 18.91 13.89
N PHE A 278 22.40 17.89 13.52
CA PHE A 278 22.47 17.27 12.19
C PHE A 278 22.36 18.32 11.06
N GLN A 279 21.32 19.16 11.09
CA GLN A 279 21.13 20.22 10.10
C GLN A 279 22.27 21.25 10.10
N LYS A 280 22.81 21.60 11.28
CA LYS A 280 23.93 22.55 11.39
C LYS A 280 25.17 22.03 10.67
N TYR A 281 25.48 20.74 10.80
CA TYR A 281 26.61 20.10 10.12
C TYR A 281 26.36 19.95 8.62
N LEU A 282 25.14 19.58 8.20
CA LEU A 282 24.77 19.54 6.78
C LEU A 282 24.95 20.90 6.10
N ASN A 283 24.51 21.98 6.73
CA ASN A 283 24.68 23.35 6.21
C ASN A 283 26.16 23.73 6.03
N GLN A 284 27.06 23.11 6.80
CA GLN A 284 28.51 23.29 6.70
C GLN A 284 29.18 22.28 5.75
N LYS A 285 28.39 21.46 5.03
CA LYS A 285 28.83 20.36 4.18
C LYS A 285 29.70 19.33 4.92
N LYS A 286 29.39 19.07 6.19
CA LYS A 286 30.12 18.13 7.06
C LYS A 286 29.19 17.06 7.63
N LEU A 287 29.77 15.91 7.98
CA LEU A 287 29.08 14.91 8.79
C LEU A 287 29.22 15.22 10.27
N VAL A 288 28.18 14.89 11.03
CA VAL A 288 28.31 14.84 12.50
C VAL A 288 29.29 13.71 12.83
N PRO A 289 30.36 13.94 13.63
CA PRO A 289 31.41 12.94 13.87
C PRO A 289 30.88 11.59 14.39
N LYS A 290 29.84 11.64 15.22
CA LYS A 290 29.17 10.44 15.72
C LYS A 290 28.51 9.63 14.60
N LEU A 291 27.78 10.28 13.69
CA LEU A 291 27.17 9.63 12.53
C LEU A 291 28.23 9.04 11.60
N GLU A 292 29.32 9.76 11.37
CA GLU A 292 30.45 9.28 10.57
C GLU A 292 31.05 7.99 11.15
N GLN A 293 31.21 7.89 12.48
CA GLN A 293 31.67 6.66 13.13
C GLN A 293 30.73 5.47 12.91
N PHE A 294 29.42 5.69 13.00
CA PHE A 294 28.43 4.64 12.73
C PHE A 294 28.47 4.19 11.28
N VAL A 295 28.53 5.12 10.32
CA VAL A 295 28.68 4.77 8.90
C VAL A 295 29.99 4.03 8.67
N LYS A 296 31.14 4.50 9.20
CA LYS A 296 32.43 3.80 9.09
C LYS A 296 32.38 2.37 9.64
N LYS A 297 31.74 2.17 10.80
CA LYS A 297 31.57 0.84 11.39
C LYS A 297 30.71 -0.04 10.49
N GLN A 298 29.58 0.48 10.02
CA GLN A 298 28.66 -0.26 9.17
C GLN A 298 29.29 -0.58 7.80
N ARG A 299 30.13 0.29 7.23
CA ARG A 299 30.88 0.00 6.00
C ARG A 299 31.79 -1.22 6.09
N LYS A 300 32.30 -1.54 7.29
CA LYS A 300 33.09 -2.77 7.51
C LYS A 300 32.26 -4.06 7.38
N THR A 301 30.93 -3.98 7.42
CA THR A 301 30.07 -5.17 7.27
C THR A 301 29.94 -5.62 5.81
N GLY A 302 30.22 -4.74 4.84
CA GLY A 302 30.10 -5.02 3.40
C GLY A 302 28.66 -5.12 2.89
N PHE A 303 27.66 -4.92 3.74
CA PHE A 303 26.25 -4.97 3.35
C PHE A 303 25.73 -3.61 2.89
N PRO A 304 24.76 -3.53 1.97
CA PRO A 304 24.21 -2.25 1.53
C PRO A 304 23.55 -1.49 2.69
N LEU A 305 23.75 -0.17 2.74
CA LEU A 305 23.18 0.72 3.75
C LEU A 305 22.05 1.54 3.14
N LEU A 306 20.86 1.43 3.70
CA LEU A 306 19.71 2.27 3.35
C LEU A 306 19.51 3.30 4.46
N ILE A 307 19.50 4.59 4.12
CA ILE A 307 19.30 5.67 5.09
C ILE A 307 18.04 6.45 4.77
N PHE A 308 17.14 6.58 5.74
CA PHE A 308 15.94 7.38 5.62
C PHE A 308 16.18 8.80 6.15
N ALA A 309 15.95 9.78 5.27
CA ALA A 309 15.98 11.21 5.59
C ALA A 309 14.56 11.80 5.67
N SER A 310 14.40 12.78 6.55
CA SER A 310 13.12 13.45 6.84
C SER A 310 12.53 14.17 5.62
N GLU A 311 13.35 14.87 4.86
CA GLU A 311 12.94 15.75 3.75
C GLU A 311 13.81 15.56 2.50
N ILE A 312 13.25 15.88 1.32
CA ILE A 312 13.93 15.71 0.03
C ILE A 312 15.24 16.50 -0.02
N LYS A 313 15.17 17.81 0.27
CA LYS A 313 16.33 18.70 0.24
C LYS A 313 17.46 18.22 1.17
N ARG A 314 17.10 17.87 2.41
CA ARG A 314 18.06 17.38 3.41
C ARG A 314 18.68 16.05 2.98
N GLY A 315 17.89 15.15 2.42
CA GLY A 315 18.38 13.87 1.90
C GLY A 315 19.37 14.04 0.75
N GLN A 316 19.14 15.01 -0.15
CA GLN A 316 20.08 15.35 -1.24
C GLN A 316 21.38 15.93 -0.69
N GLU A 317 21.30 16.95 0.17
CA GLU A 317 22.47 17.54 0.82
C GLU A 317 23.28 16.48 1.59
N PHE A 318 22.59 15.58 2.28
CA PHE A 318 23.24 14.50 3.02
C PHE A 318 23.90 13.47 2.12
N ALA A 319 23.30 13.13 0.97
CA ALA A 319 23.91 12.25 -0.02
C ALA A 319 25.23 12.83 -0.56
N GLU A 320 25.25 14.14 -0.88
CA GLU A 320 26.47 14.84 -1.31
C GLU A 320 27.57 14.81 -0.23
N VAL A 321 27.19 15.11 1.01
CA VAL A 321 28.11 15.08 2.15
C VAL A 321 28.66 13.67 2.38
N LEU A 322 27.82 12.62 2.30
CA LEU A 322 28.27 11.24 2.43
C LEU A 322 29.23 10.85 1.29
N GLN A 323 28.92 11.21 0.04
CA GLN A 323 29.78 10.91 -1.11
C GLN A 323 31.17 11.54 -0.97
N ASN A 324 31.25 12.77 -0.43
CA ASN A 324 32.51 13.46 -0.18
C ASN A 324 33.34 12.83 0.97
N ASN A 325 32.68 12.36 2.02
CA ASN A 325 33.36 11.74 3.17
C ASN A 325 33.75 10.28 2.92
N PHE A 326 33.07 9.61 1.98
CA PHE A 326 33.30 8.21 1.61
C PHE A 326 33.49 8.07 0.09
N PRO A 327 34.61 8.58 -0.48
CA PRO A 327 34.81 8.66 -1.93
C PRO A 327 34.88 7.30 -2.64
N ASN A 328 35.16 6.22 -1.90
CA ASN A 328 35.20 4.85 -2.42
C ASN A 328 33.82 4.18 -2.46
N GLU A 329 32.82 4.77 -1.82
CA GLU A 329 31.44 4.27 -1.82
C GLU A 329 30.65 4.90 -2.97
N LYS A 330 29.65 4.19 -3.47
CA LYS A 330 28.69 4.73 -4.44
C LYS A 330 27.42 5.13 -3.71
N VAL A 331 27.20 6.43 -3.58
CA VAL A 331 26.07 7.00 -2.83
C VAL A 331 24.96 7.42 -3.78
N GLY A 332 23.75 6.91 -3.57
CA GLY A 332 22.55 7.25 -4.33
C GLY A 332 21.51 8.01 -3.50
N PHE A 333 20.59 8.69 -4.17
CA PHE A 333 19.44 9.35 -3.55
C PHE A 333 18.13 9.07 -4.30
N VAL A 334 17.04 8.78 -3.58
CA VAL A 334 15.70 8.56 -4.14
C VAL A 334 14.62 9.26 -3.32
N ALA A 335 13.78 10.05 -3.98
CA ALA A 335 12.60 10.69 -3.42
C ALA A 335 11.36 10.51 -4.33
N SER A 336 10.21 11.02 -3.90
CA SER A 336 8.98 11.02 -4.71
C SER A 336 9.11 11.82 -6.01
N THR A 337 10.04 12.77 -6.08
CA THR A 337 10.32 13.61 -7.26
C THR A 337 11.38 13.02 -8.20
N THR A 338 11.95 11.85 -7.87
CA THR A 338 12.99 11.21 -8.70
C THR A 338 12.32 10.50 -9.88
N GLU A 339 12.55 10.98 -11.10
CA GLU A 339 11.98 10.40 -12.33
C GLU A 339 12.52 8.98 -12.60
N ASN A 340 13.84 8.78 -12.52
CA ASN A 340 14.51 7.49 -12.76
C ASN A 340 14.54 6.58 -11.52
N ARG A 341 13.52 6.65 -10.65
CA ARG A 341 13.48 5.93 -9.36
C ARG A 341 13.75 4.43 -9.51
N LEU A 342 13.11 3.78 -10.49
CA LEU A 342 13.20 2.33 -10.69
C LEU A 342 14.64 1.89 -11.02
N ASP A 343 15.37 2.67 -11.81
CA ASP A 343 16.77 2.40 -12.15
C ASP A 343 17.67 2.50 -10.92
N VAL A 344 17.52 3.54 -10.09
CA VAL A 344 18.31 3.70 -8.86
C VAL A 344 18.02 2.57 -7.87
N VAL A 345 16.76 2.17 -7.71
CA VAL A 345 16.34 1.04 -6.87
C VAL A 345 16.97 -0.27 -7.37
N GLU A 346 17.01 -0.49 -8.67
CA GLU A 346 17.60 -1.68 -9.27
C GLU A 346 19.13 -1.72 -9.09
N LYS A 347 19.82 -0.59 -9.30
CA LYS A 347 21.27 -0.45 -9.03
C LYS A 347 21.61 -0.74 -7.57
N PHE A 348 20.78 -0.27 -6.63
CA PHE A 348 20.96 -0.60 -5.22
C PHE A 348 20.72 -2.08 -4.93
N ARG A 349 19.70 -2.70 -5.56
CA ARG A 349 19.46 -4.15 -5.44
C ARG A 349 20.64 -4.99 -5.93
N ARG A 350 21.30 -4.55 -7.01
CA ARG A 350 22.51 -5.17 -7.58
C ARG A 350 23.81 -4.85 -6.83
N LYS A 351 23.73 -4.08 -5.73
CA LYS A 351 24.88 -3.59 -4.96
C LYS A 351 25.83 -2.70 -5.76
N GLU A 352 25.38 -2.16 -6.90
CA GLU A 352 26.11 -1.14 -7.64
C GLU A 352 26.08 0.21 -6.90
N ILE A 353 25.02 0.47 -6.14
CA ILE A 353 24.98 1.53 -5.14
C ILE A 353 25.16 0.87 -3.77
N THR A 354 26.10 1.37 -2.97
CA THR A 354 26.45 0.77 -1.67
C THR A 354 25.77 1.47 -0.50
N ILE A 355 25.45 2.76 -0.67
CA ILE A 355 24.67 3.57 0.28
C ILE A 355 23.54 4.24 -0.50
N LEU A 356 22.29 4.02 -0.09
CA LEU A 356 21.13 4.68 -0.68
C LEU A 356 20.45 5.55 0.37
N ILE A 357 20.32 6.84 0.10
CA ILE A 357 19.51 7.76 0.90
C ILE A 357 18.13 7.84 0.27
N SER A 358 17.08 7.74 1.08
CA SER A 358 15.71 7.94 0.60
C SER A 358 14.85 8.69 1.59
N THR A 359 13.79 9.32 1.12
CA THR A 359 12.69 9.74 2.00
C THR A 359 11.78 8.55 2.32
N THR A 360 10.62 8.81 2.94
CA THR A 360 9.59 7.77 3.20
C THR A 360 9.03 7.11 1.94
N ILE A 361 9.47 7.49 0.73
CA ILE A 361 9.03 6.86 -0.52
C ILE A 361 9.41 5.37 -0.61
N LEU A 362 10.57 4.96 -0.05
CA LEU A 362 11.01 3.55 -0.04
C LEU A 362 10.68 2.82 1.27
N GLU A 363 9.87 3.41 2.16
CA GLU A 363 9.45 2.74 3.39
C GLU A 363 8.66 1.44 3.08
N ARG A 364 7.93 1.42 1.96
CA ARG A 364 7.05 0.34 1.46
C ARG A 364 7.34 0.01 -0.01
N GLY A 365 6.85 -1.11 -0.51
CA GLY A 365 6.80 -1.40 -1.96
C GLY A 365 8.08 -1.79 -2.68
N VAL A 366 9.24 -1.84 -2.01
CA VAL A 366 10.48 -2.38 -2.60
C VAL A 366 11.12 -3.38 -1.66
N THR A 367 11.76 -4.43 -2.15
CA THR A 367 12.46 -5.41 -1.29
C THR A 367 13.96 -5.40 -1.59
N PHE A 368 14.78 -5.27 -0.54
CA PHE A 368 16.23 -5.31 -0.61
C PHE A 368 16.76 -6.42 0.31
N PRO A 369 17.54 -7.38 -0.19
CA PRO A 369 18.12 -8.42 0.64
C PRO A 369 19.30 -7.87 1.47
N CYS A 370 19.41 -8.36 2.70
CA CYS A 370 20.61 -8.21 3.55
C CYS A 370 21.05 -6.76 3.85
N VAL A 371 20.11 -5.81 3.92
CA VAL A 371 20.41 -4.39 4.16
C VAL A 371 20.51 -4.02 5.64
N ASP A 372 21.38 -3.07 5.95
CA ASP A 372 21.35 -2.30 7.20
C ASP A 372 20.57 -0.99 6.99
N VAL A 373 19.95 -0.47 8.04
CA VAL A 373 19.07 0.71 7.94
C VAL A 373 19.35 1.74 9.02
N PHE A 374 19.56 2.98 8.60
CA PHE A 374 19.58 4.13 9.49
C PHE A 374 18.39 5.05 9.20
N VAL A 375 17.88 5.70 10.24
CA VAL A 375 16.90 6.80 10.12
C VAL A 375 17.53 8.03 10.75
N VAL A 376 17.78 9.07 9.96
CA VAL A 376 18.26 10.36 10.48
C VAL A 376 17.07 11.24 10.82
N GLU A 377 17.15 11.93 11.96
CA GLU A 377 16.05 12.73 12.50
C GLU A 377 14.75 11.91 12.65
N ALA A 378 14.84 10.72 13.23
CA ALA A 378 13.71 9.81 13.44
C ALA A 378 12.56 10.45 14.25
N ASN A 379 12.82 11.55 14.96
CA ASN A 379 11.86 12.35 15.70
C ASN A 379 11.13 13.39 14.85
N HIS A 380 11.47 13.53 13.57
CA HIS A 380 10.80 14.45 12.67
C HIS A 380 9.33 14.03 12.43
N ARG A 381 8.43 15.01 12.38
CA ARG A 381 6.96 14.79 12.23
C ARG A 381 6.54 13.96 11.02
N LEU A 382 7.39 13.86 9.99
CA LEU A 382 7.11 13.07 8.78
C LEU A 382 7.30 11.56 9.01
N PHE A 383 8.00 11.16 10.08
CA PHE A 383 8.11 9.77 10.48
C PHE A 383 7.00 9.40 11.47
N SER A 384 5.90 8.88 10.93
CA SER A 384 4.84 8.30 11.75
C SER A 384 5.29 7.00 12.41
N ARG A 385 4.55 6.54 13.44
CA ARG A 385 4.73 5.20 14.03
C ARG A 385 4.79 4.13 12.96
N SER A 386 3.82 4.15 12.04
CA SER A 386 3.68 3.15 10.99
C SER A 386 4.86 3.18 10.00
N ALA A 387 5.31 4.37 9.61
CA ALA A 387 6.50 4.54 8.78
C ALA A 387 7.74 3.92 9.45
N LEU A 388 7.97 4.20 10.73
CA LEU A 388 9.11 3.67 11.48
C LEU A 388 9.09 2.14 11.61
N VAL A 389 7.92 1.53 11.86
CA VAL A 389 7.80 0.06 11.91
C VAL A 389 8.07 -0.57 10.53
N GLN A 390 7.60 0.04 9.46
CA GLN A 390 7.84 -0.43 8.09
C GLN A 390 9.32 -0.31 7.69
N ILE A 391 9.96 0.81 8.05
CA ILE A 391 11.40 1.04 7.87
C ILE A 391 12.21 0.00 8.67
N ALA A 392 11.86 -0.23 9.94
CA ALA A 392 12.49 -1.27 10.77
C ALA A 392 12.33 -2.67 10.13
N GLY A 393 11.18 -2.90 9.53
CA GLY A 393 10.84 -4.10 8.78
C GLY A 393 11.72 -4.43 7.57
N ARG A 394 12.57 -3.49 7.14
CA ARG A 394 13.54 -3.70 6.06
C ARG A 394 14.77 -4.50 6.49
N VAL A 395 15.13 -4.44 7.77
CA VAL A 395 16.32 -5.11 8.31
C VAL A 395 15.99 -6.55 8.68
N GLY A 396 16.93 -7.46 8.45
CA GLY A 396 16.82 -8.88 8.84
C GLY A 396 15.78 -9.67 8.04
N ARG A 397 15.34 -9.16 6.88
CA ARG A 397 14.24 -9.77 6.09
C ARG A 397 14.70 -10.97 5.24
N SER A 398 15.98 -11.04 4.92
CA SER A 398 16.55 -12.15 4.14
C SER A 398 16.82 -13.35 5.03
N MET A 399 16.56 -14.56 4.53
CA MET A 399 16.96 -15.79 5.23
C MET A 399 18.49 -15.90 5.35
N GLU A 400 19.23 -15.38 4.35
CA GLU A 400 20.71 -15.35 4.38
C GLU A 400 21.25 -14.43 5.47
N ARG A 401 20.49 -13.41 5.85
CA ARG A 401 20.87 -12.44 6.88
C ARG A 401 19.62 -12.02 7.66
N PRO A 402 19.21 -12.82 8.67
CA PRO A 402 18.06 -12.52 9.51
C PRO A 402 18.36 -11.42 10.54
N THR A 403 19.62 -10.97 10.62
CA THR A 403 20.10 -9.88 11.49
C THR A 403 20.44 -8.63 10.67
N GLY A 404 20.82 -7.55 11.35
CA GLY A 404 21.35 -6.34 10.73
C GLY A 404 21.40 -5.18 11.71
N GLU A 405 22.02 -4.08 11.30
CA GLU A 405 22.02 -2.83 12.06
C GLU A 405 20.78 -2.02 11.73
N LEU A 406 20.06 -1.60 12.77
CA LEU A 406 18.91 -0.72 12.69
C LEU A 406 19.05 0.40 13.72
N ILE A 407 19.27 1.63 13.25
CA ILE A 407 19.54 2.78 14.12
C ILE A 407 18.57 3.92 13.83
N PHE A 408 17.92 4.41 14.90
CA PHE A 408 17.13 5.64 14.87
C PHE A 408 17.94 6.76 15.51
N PHE A 409 18.49 7.64 14.68
CA PHE A 409 19.16 8.85 15.13
C PHE A 409 18.12 9.94 15.44
N HIS A 410 18.21 10.55 16.62
CA HIS A 410 17.26 11.57 17.07
C HIS A 410 17.92 12.60 17.99
N ASP A 411 17.34 13.79 18.08
CA ASP A 411 17.69 14.83 19.07
C ASP A 411 16.55 15.09 20.08
N GLY A 412 15.58 14.17 20.12
CA GLY A 412 14.49 14.13 21.10
C GLY A 412 13.66 12.87 20.87
N THR A 413 13.12 12.25 21.93
CA THR A 413 12.21 11.11 21.72
C THR A 413 10.79 11.60 21.44
N THR A 414 10.04 10.85 20.64
CA THR A 414 8.63 11.15 20.31
C THR A 414 7.76 9.94 20.60
N MET A 415 6.45 10.18 20.77
CA MET A 415 5.48 9.08 20.90
C MET A 415 5.50 8.13 19.70
N ALA A 416 5.82 8.62 18.49
CA ALA A 416 5.92 7.79 17.30
C ALA A 416 7.06 6.77 17.42
N ILE A 417 8.25 7.21 17.88
CA ILE A 417 9.41 6.34 18.13
C ILE A 417 9.08 5.31 19.22
N GLU A 418 8.56 5.76 20.38
CA GLU A 418 8.28 4.86 21.50
C GLU A 418 7.21 3.82 21.15
N LYS A 419 6.12 4.24 20.48
CA LYS A 419 5.07 3.32 20.03
C LYS A 419 5.59 2.34 18.98
N ALA A 420 6.43 2.76 18.04
CA ALA A 420 7.01 1.86 17.04
C ALA A 420 7.90 0.78 17.70
N ILE A 421 8.75 1.18 18.65
CA ILE A 421 9.58 0.23 19.41
C ILE A 421 8.72 -0.74 20.22
N LYS A 422 7.69 -0.22 20.90
CA LYS A 422 6.75 -1.03 21.69
C LYS A 422 6.05 -2.07 20.81
N GLU A 423 5.52 -1.65 19.66
CA GLU A 423 4.84 -2.54 18.72
C GLU A 423 5.76 -3.64 18.17
N ILE A 424 7.00 -3.30 17.79
CA ILE A 424 7.97 -4.31 17.33
C ILE A 424 8.24 -5.35 18.43
N ARG A 425 8.36 -4.91 19.70
CA ARG A 425 8.55 -5.82 20.84
C ARG A 425 7.32 -6.67 21.10
N GLU A 426 6.13 -6.10 21.05
CA GLU A 426 4.86 -6.82 21.22
C GLU A 426 4.68 -7.88 20.13
N MET A 427 5.04 -7.57 18.87
CA MET A 427 5.02 -8.55 17.77
C MET A 427 5.99 -9.70 18.00
N ASN A 428 7.21 -9.43 18.47
CA ASN A 428 8.17 -10.48 18.81
C ASN A 428 7.63 -11.37 19.96
N GLN A 429 7.06 -10.76 20.99
CA GLN A 429 6.43 -11.49 22.11
C GLN A 429 5.24 -12.35 21.65
N GLU A 430 4.37 -11.83 20.79
CA GLU A 430 3.23 -12.57 20.23
C GLU A 430 3.68 -13.75 19.35
N ALA A 431 4.85 -13.63 18.71
CA ALA A 431 5.49 -14.70 17.97
C ALA A 431 6.20 -15.74 18.87
N GLY A 432 6.28 -15.50 20.18
CA GLY A 432 7.00 -16.34 21.15
C GLY A 432 8.52 -16.23 21.05
N LEU A 433 9.05 -15.06 20.68
CA LEU A 433 10.47 -14.79 20.40
C LEU A 433 11.11 -13.77 21.34
#